data_AF-A0A2M7A012-F1
#
_entry.id   AF-A0A2M7A012-F1
#
_cell.length_a   1.000
_cell.length_b   1.000
_cell.length_c   1.000
_cell.angle_alpha   90.00
_cell.angle_beta   90.00
_cell.angle_gamma   90.00
#
_symmetry.space_group_name_H-M   'P 1'
#
loop_
_entity.id
_entity.type
_entity.pdbx_description
1 polymer ?
#
loop_
_entity_poly.entity_id
_entity_poly.type
_entity_poly.pdbx_seq_one_letter_code
_entity_poly.pdbx_strand_id
1 'polypeptide(L)'
;MGDTLKKYAEMLYNEGFNPIPVNNRKIVTLPANSNFLYERRPFCEYDYTTYGIGITGGVASEGLEVIDFDKHQGQDIQSIFESFVSDELVRNMINEKLVCVYKTPSGGYHILYRTKKLERCQKIAKWEDGELMIETRSGGGYIVCYPTYGYIHYDGAELLKISTIENAERDYLIDLARSYTKVNLIAKSRVAGGKEWGKWDDNTAWGKFNKDGEDEVKRLLEERGWSYISSRKLDGVELWRRPGKIKGISATFGKFKNMFYNFSGAKEAEPFEQLKAYTPTDVLMLLKFGGNWYKTKEYLLEKYDMNPRIYEDDKIIRMPFPIHVFPTNVQYIINAMNDGLNYSKDFLSVSFMFTIASINGNSTKLRVKNGWIAPTVFWFAVVGEPGTMKSHPISIMIEPLKDIDKYNKSIYDNEIKEWEADEKKGRKPGFKQIIVTDYTLESLHEIHNRNTRGLGLYRDELVGFLGDMNKYRKGSDEQFWLESFNNKSYIINRVTKDPVLIDNT
;
A
#
# COMPACT_ATOMS: atom_id res chain seq x y z
N MET A 1 53.50 5.12 -15.10
CA MET A 1 52.08 5.30 -14.74
C MET A 1 51.91 5.50 -13.23
N GLY A 2 52.57 4.70 -12.37
CA GLY A 2 52.53 4.85 -10.91
C GLY A 2 52.92 6.25 -10.39
N ASP A 3 54.02 6.84 -10.87
CA ASP A 3 54.44 8.19 -10.44
C ASP A 3 53.43 9.28 -10.82
N THR A 4 52.78 9.14 -11.98
CA THR A 4 51.74 10.07 -12.44
C THR A 4 50.47 9.95 -11.59
N LEU A 5 50.06 8.72 -11.26
CA LEU A 5 48.91 8.46 -10.39
C LEU A 5 49.15 9.01 -8.98
N LYS A 6 50.33 8.76 -8.42
CA LYS A 6 50.71 9.29 -7.09
C LYS A 6 50.70 10.82 -7.08
N LYS A 7 51.29 11.47 -8.08
CA LYS A 7 51.30 12.93 -8.18
C LYS A 7 49.89 13.52 -8.26
N TYR A 8 49.00 12.91 -9.06
CA TYR A 8 47.63 13.41 -9.17
C TYR A 8 46.81 13.13 -7.91
N ALA A 9 47.02 11.99 -7.26
CA ALA A 9 46.41 11.70 -5.96
C ALA A 9 46.87 12.70 -4.89
N GLU A 10 48.15 13.10 -4.90
CA GLU A 10 48.64 14.16 -4.01
C GLU A 10 47.95 15.50 -4.27
N MET A 11 47.73 15.85 -5.55
CA MET A 11 46.95 17.05 -5.92
C MET A 11 45.51 16.97 -5.41
N LEU A 12 44.82 15.84 -5.62
CA LEU A 12 43.47 15.61 -5.08
C LEU A 12 43.45 15.75 -3.56
N TYR A 13 44.43 15.16 -2.88
CA TYR A 13 44.53 15.29 -1.44
C TYR A 13 44.68 16.77 -1.04
N ASN A 14 45.59 17.52 -1.67
CA ASN A 14 45.79 18.93 -1.34
C ASN A 14 44.53 19.79 -1.56
N GLU A 15 43.69 19.44 -2.54
CA GLU A 15 42.40 20.08 -2.82
C GLU A 15 41.24 19.56 -1.94
N GLY A 16 41.52 18.80 -0.88
CA GLY A 16 40.52 18.41 0.09
C GLY A 16 39.87 17.04 -0.14
N PHE A 17 40.26 16.31 -1.17
CA PHE A 17 39.72 14.97 -1.42
C PHE A 17 40.42 13.89 -0.60
N ASN A 18 39.77 12.73 -0.49
CA ASN A 18 40.35 11.50 0.02
C ASN A 18 40.57 10.48 -1.12
N PRO A 19 41.70 10.57 -1.83
CA PRO A 19 42.07 9.63 -2.87
C PRO A 19 42.42 8.26 -2.27
N ILE A 20 42.06 7.21 -2.98
CA ILE A 20 42.30 5.82 -2.57
C ILE A 20 42.86 4.99 -3.74
N PRO A 21 43.82 4.09 -3.50
CA PRO A 21 44.34 3.22 -4.54
C PRO A 21 43.34 2.10 -4.89
N VAL A 22 43.16 1.82 -6.18
CA VAL A 22 42.29 0.75 -6.69
C VAL A 22 43.02 -0.19 -7.65
N ASN A 23 42.70 -1.48 -7.59
CA ASN A 23 43.23 -2.48 -8.51
C ASN A 23 42.52 -2.47 -9.88
N ASN A 24 42.93 -3.36 -10.78
CA ASN A 24 42.36 -3.50 -12.13
C ASN A 24 40.88 -3.93 -12.16
N ARG A 25 40.33 -4.43 -11.05
CA ARG A 25 38.91 -4.71 -10.87
C ARG A 25 38.14 -3.54 -10.26
N LYS A 26 38.78 -2.37 -10.14
CA LYS A 26 38.24 -1.16 -9.50
C LYS A 26 37.95 -1.33 -8.01
N ILE A 27 38.57 -2.31 -7.35
CA ILE A 27 38.40 -2.57 -5.92
C ILE A 27 39.54 -1.89 -5.16
N VAL A 28 39.21 -1.23 -4.05
CA VAL A 28 40.20 -0.62 -3.15
C VAL A 28 41.21 -1.66 -2.67
N THR A 29 42.49 -1.30 -2.61
CA THR A 29 43.56 -2.21 -2.16
C THR A 29 43.86 -2.10 -0.66
N LEU A 30 43.05 -1.33 0.07
CA LEU A 30 43.22 -1.05 1.50
C LEU A 30 42.53 -2.09 2.39
N PRO A 31 43.02 -2.32 3.63
CA PRO A 31 42.37 -3.21 4.58
C PRO A 31 40.95 -2.76 4.94
N ALA A 32 40.03 -3.70 5.12
CA ALA A 32 38.61 -3.42 5.41
C ALA A 32 38.38 -2.54 6.66
N ASN A 33 39.29 -2.58 7.63
CA ASN A 33 39.15 -1.87 8.92
C ASN A 33 39.66 -0.41 8.89
N SER A 34 39.99 0.15 7.72
CA SER A 34 40.67 1.45 7.62
C SER A 34 39.76 2.68 7.62
N ASN A 35 38.43 2.52 7.74
CA ASN A 35 37.42 3.60 7.81
C ASN A 35 37.48 4.69 6.72
N PHE A 36 38.25 4.48 5.65
CA PHE A 36 38.52 5.45 4.59
C PHE A 36 37.27 5.98 3.87
N LEU A 37 36.16 5.24 3.91
CA LEU A 37 34.88 5.65 3.32
C LEU A 37 34.17 6.77 4.09
N TYR A 38 34.59 7.02 5.34
CA TYR A 38 33.94 7.98 6.25
C TYR A 38 34.92 9.04 6.77
N GLU A 39 36.21 8.70 6.83
CA GLU A 39 37.26 9.59 7.34
C GLU A 39 38.33 9.82 6.27
N ARG A 40 38.79 11.08 6.18
CA ARG A 40 39.93 11.42 5.35
C ARG A 40 41.21 10.89 6.01
N ARG A 41 41.98 10.09 5.28
CA ARG A 41 43.17 9.42 5.81
C ARG A 41 44.45 10.10 5.33
N PRO A 42 45.54 10.11 6.12
CA PRO A 42 46.81 10.70 5.69
C PRO A 42 47.29 10.10 4.37
N PHE A 43 47.65 10.95 3.42
CA PHE A 43 48.09 10.54 2.07
C PHE A 43 49.25 9.54 2.09
N CYS A 44 50.18 9.67 3.05
CA CYS A 44 51.35 8.81 3.19
C CYS A 44 51.03 7.37 3.65
N GLU A 45 49.81 7.09 4.11
CA GLU A 45 49.39 5.74 4.51
C GLU A 45 49.17 4.81 3.29
N TYR A 46 49.08 5.37 2.08
CA TYR A 46 48.66 4.64 0.88
C TYR A 46 49.77 4.49 -0.15
N ASP A 47 49.82 3.29 -0.73
CA ASP A 47 50.67 3.00 -1.88
C ASP A 47 49.88 3.22 -3.18
N TYR A 48 50.34 4.19 -3.97
CA TYR A 48 49.78 4.56 -5.26
C TYR A 48 50.50 3.92 -6.45
N THR A 49 51.40 2.95 -6.22
CA THR A 49 51.90 2.05 -7.26
C THR A 49 50.85 0.98 -7.62
N THR A 50 49.68 1.45 -8.06
CA THR A 50 48.50 0.64 -8.31
C THR A 50 47.97 0.83 -9.74
N TYR A 51 46.87 0.15 -10.07
CA TYR A 51 46.23 0.25 -11.38
C TYR A 51 45.57 1.62 -11.61
N GLY A 52 44.91 2.15 -10.58
CA GLY A 52 44.21 3.44 -10.66
C GLY A 52 43.92 4.07 -9.31
N ILE A 53 43.27 5.21 -9.34
CA ILE A 53 42.82 5.95 -8.17
C ILE A 53 41.30 6.11 -8.16
N GLY A 54 40.72 5.98 -6.98
CA GLY A 54 39.37 6.43 -6.68
C GLY A 54 39.37 7.58 -5.68
N ILE A 55 38.19 8.14 -5.44
CA ILE A 55 37.94 9.15 -4.42
C ILE A 55 36.70 8.76 -3.63
N THR A 56 36.77 8.88 -2.31
CA THR A 56 35.61 8.62 -1.45
C THR A 56 34.67 9.81 -1.41
N GLY A 57 33.38 9.56 -1.21
CA GLY A 57 32.37 10.62 -1.10
C GLY A 57 32.15 11.09 0.34
N GLY A 58 31.28 12.10 0.49
CA GLY A 58 30.83 12.63 1.77
C GLY A 58 31.93 13.38 2.53
N VAL A 59 31.92 13.25 3.85
CA VAL A 59 32.80 14.01 4.77
C VAL A 59 34.29 13.81 4.46
N ALA A 60 34.69 12.59 4.06
CA ALA A 60 36.07 12.26 3.77
C ALA A 60 36.66 13.13 2.63
N SER A 61 35.84 13.61 1.70
CA SER A 61 36.23 14.51 0.61
C SER A 61 35.49 15.85 0.68
N GLU A 62 35.35 16.37 1.90
CA GLU A 62 34.67 17.63 2.28
C GLU A 62 33.38 17.90 1.47
N GLY A 63 32.49 16.91 1.50
CA GLY A 63 31.15 17.01 0.94
C GLY A 63 31.03 16.58 -0.52
N LEU A 64 32.02 15.91 -1.10
CA LEU A 64 31.90 15.34 -2.45
C LEU A 64 30.69 14.42 -2.57
N GLU A 65 29.83 14.69 -3.54
CA GLU A 65 28.76 13.80 -3.96
C GLU A 65 28.82 13.65 -5.48
N VAL A 66 28.55 12.43 -5.95
CA VAL A 66 28.57 12.10 -7.37
C VAL A 66 27.23 11.50 -7.75
N ILE A 67 26.61 12.02 -8.81
CA ILE A 67 25.49 11.36 -9.50
C ILE A 67 26.09 10.46 -10.57
N ASP A 68 25.91 9.16 -10.37
CA ASP A 68 26.46 8.09 -11.20
C ASP A 68 25.37 7.56 -12.14
N PHE A 69 25.55 7.79 -13.43
CA PHE A 69 24.71 7.27 -14.51
C PHE A 69 25.35 5.98 -15.02
N ASP A 70 24.85 4.83 -14.57
CA ASP A 70 25.46 3.55 -14.89
C ASP A 70 24.87 2.94 -16.16
N LYS A 71 25.74 2.33 -16.97
CA LYS A 71 25.36 1.62 -18.19
C LYS A 71 25.32 0.12 -17.90
N HIS A 72 24.13 -0.46 -17.81
CA HIS A 72 23.97 -1.92 -17.76
C HIS A 72 23.41 -2.46 -19.08
N GLN A 73 23.91 -3.62 -19.50
CA GLN A 73 23.32 -4.52 -20.52
C GLN A 73 22.54 -3.86 -21.68
N GLY A 74 23.21 -3.06 -22.51
CA GLY A 74 22.59 -2.50 -23.74
C GLY A 74 21.55 -1.39 -23.52
N GLN A 75 21.32 -0.97 -22.27
CA GLN A 75 20.41 0.13 -21.96
C GLN A 75 20.93 1.47 -22.48
N ASP A 76 20.01 2.34 -22.92
CA ASP A 76 20.32 3.64 -23.49
C ASP A 76 20.49 4.71 -22.39
N ILE A 77 21.55 4.56 -21.59
CA ILE A 77 21.92 5.57 -20.59
C ILE A 77 22.36 6.89 -21.24
N GLN A 78 22.82 6.85 -22.49
CA GLN A 78 23.32 8.02 -23.19
C GLN A 78 22.20 9.04 -23.43
N SER A 79 21.07 8.61 -23.99
CA SER A 79 19.92 9.51 -24.19
C SER A 79 19.37 10.06 -22.87
N ILE A 80 19.40 9.27 -21.79
CA ILE A 80 19.01 9.72 -20.45
C ILE A 80 19.95 10.82 -19.95
N PHE A 81 21.26 10.60 -20.06
CA PHE A 81 22.28 11.55 -19.63
C PHE A 81 22.22 12.84 -20.46
N GLU A 82 22.13 12.74 -21.79
CA GLU A 82 22.01 13.88 -22.70
C GLU A 82 20.76 14.71 -22.39
N SER A 83 19.63 14.05 -22.12
CA SER A 83 18.42 14.71 -21.65
C SER A 83 18.65 15.45 -20.32
N PHE A 84 19.30 14.81 -19.35
CA PHE A 84 19.59 15.40 -18.04
C PHE A 84 20.45 16.67 -18.14
N VAL A 85 21.55 16.63 -18.90
CA VAL A 85 22.43 17.81 -19.06
C VAL A 85 21.88 18.86 -20.03
N SER A 86 20.86 18.52 -20.82
CA SER A 86 20.16 19.47 -21.69
C SER A 86 19.11 20.33 -20.97
N ASP A 87 18.80 19.98 -19.71
CA ASP A 87 17.98 20.77 -18.82
C ASP A 87 18.66 22.12 -18.54
N GLU A 88 17.88 23.20 -18.56
CA GLU A 88 18.41 24.57 -18.53
C GLU A 88 19.24 24.86 -17.28
N LEU A 89 18.75 24.46 -16.11
CA LEU A 89 19.45 24.71 -14.84
C LEU A 89 20.71 23.85 -14.75
N VAL A 90 20.65 22.58 -15.14
CA VAL A 90 21.83 21.70 -15.16
C VAL A 90 22.90 22.25 -16.11
N ARG A 91 22.48 22.68 -17.30
CA ARG A 91 23.38 23.26 -18.30
C ARG A 91 24.04 24.54 -17.78
N ASN A 92 23.30 25.40 -17.09
CA ASN A 92 23.87 26.60 -16.48
C ASN A 92 24.91 26.24 -15.41
N MET A 93 24.62 25.25 -14.54
CA MET A 93 25.59 24.78 -13.53
C MET A 93 26.88 24.22 -14.16
N ILE A 94 26.78 23.52 -15.30
CA ILE A 94 27.94 23.03 -16.05
C ILE A 94 28.73 24.20 -16.66
N ASN A 95 28.05 25.14 -17.30
CA ASN A 95 28.67 26.31 -17.93
C ASN A 95 29.39 27.22 -16.91
N GLU A 96 28.78 27.43 -15.74
CA GLU A 96 29.32 28.21 -14.63
C GLU A 96 30.39 27.45 -13.83
N LYS A 97 30.75 26.22 -14.25
CA LYS A 97 31.77 25.39 -13.62
C LYS A 97 31.47 25.08 -12.14
N LEU A 98 30.19 24.98 -11.80
CA LEU A 98 29.74 24.54 -10.47
C LEU A 98 29.84 23.03 -10.29
N VAL A 99 29.64 22.28 -11.38
CA VAL A 99 29.73 20.82 -11.42
C VAL A 99 30.79 20.35 -12.41
N CYS A 100 31.26 19.13 -12.23
CA CYS A 100 32.20 18.47 -13.12
C CYS A 100 31.56 17.22 -13.73
N VAL A 101 31.83 16.97 -15.01
CA VAL A 101 31.26 15.83 -15.74
C VAL A 101 32.37 14.95 -16.29
N TYR A 102 32.29 13.65 -16.04
CA TYR A 102 33.20 12.64 -16.60
C TYR A 102 32.44 11.55 -17.32
N LYS A 103 32.99 11.05 -18.42
CA LYS A 103 32.58 9.79 -19.05
C LYS A 103 33.35 8.63 -18.43
N THR A 104 32.65 7.54 -18.13
CA THR A 104 33.22 6.35 -17.51
C THR A 104 33.66 5.32 -18.56
N PRO A 105 34.59 4.39 -18.24
CA PRO A 105 35.04 3.37 -19.18
C PRO A 105 33.94 2.42 -19.66
N SER A 106 32.87 2.22 -18.87
CA SER A 106 31.72 1.38 -19.23
C SER A 106 30.73 2.10 -20.15
N GLY A 107 30.95 3.39 -20.45
CA GLY A 107 30.05 4.21 -21.26
C GLY A 107 28.95 4.92 -20.47
N GLY A 108 29.04 4.94 -19.14
CA GLY A 108 28.23 5.76 -18.26
C GLY A 108 28.84 7.15 -18.01
N TYR A 109 28.27 7.89 -17.06
CA TYR A 109 28.69 9.26 -16.75
C TYR A 109 28.67 9.55 -15.25
N HIS A 110 29.61 10.37 -14.78
CA HIS A 110 29.63 10.92 -13.43
C HIS A 110 29.40 12.43 -13.49
N ILE A 111 28.50 12.95 -12.66
CA ILE A 111 28.39 14.38 -12.35
C ILE A 111 28.83 14.59 -10.90
N LEU A 112 29.90 15.34 -10.69
CA LEU A 112 30.53 15.55 -9.39
C LEU A 112 30.35 17.00 -8.93
N TYR A 113 30.05 17.17 -7.65
CA TYR A 113 29.96 18.48 -6.97
C TYR A 113 30.23 18.30 -5.47
N ARG A 114 30.43 19.41 -4.76
CA ARG A 114 30.45 19.40 -3.29
C ARG A 114 29.13 19.92 -2.73
N THR A 115 28.70 19.39 -1.59
CA THR A 115 27.45 19.79 -0.92
C THR A 115 27.64 19.88 0.58
N LYS A 116 26.91 20.81 1.22
CA LYS A 116 26.78 20.89 2.68
C LYS A 116 25.75 19.90 3.23
N LYS A 117 24.90 19.35 2.35
CA LYS A 117 23.87 18.35 2.69
C LYS A 117 24.49 16.95 2.61
N LEU A 118 25.09 16.53 3.72
CA LEU A 118 25.86 15.29 3.82
C LEU A 118 24.93 14.07 4.00
N GLU A 119 24.63 13.40 2.89
CA GLU A 119 23.79 12.19 2.86
C GLU A 119 24.61 10.94 2.52
N ARG A 120 24.06 9.75 2.82
CA ARG A 120 24.63 8.47 2.35
C ARG A 120 24.29 8.24 0.88
N CYS A 121 24.95 7.27 0.25
CA CYS A 121 24.63 6.81 -1.10
C CYS A 121 23.14 6.46 -1.25
N GLN A 122 22.51 6.89 -2.34
CA GLN A 122 21.08 6.70 -2.60
C GLN A 122 20.85 6.04 -3.95
N LYS A 123 19.88 5.13 -4.03
CA LYS A 123 19.35 4.61 -5.30
C LYS A 123 18.31 5.61 -5.81
N ILE A 124 18.59 6.28 -6.93
CA ILE A 124 17.79 7.43 -7.40
C ILE A 124 16.78 7.02 -8.48
N ALA A 125 17.25 6.34 -9.52
CA ALA A 125 16.41 5.91 -10.63
C ALA A 125 16.75 4.49 -11.06
N LYS A 126 15.75 3.79 -11.59
CA LYS A 126 15.85 2.39 -12.02
C LYS A 126 15.20 2.17 -13.38
N TRP A 127 15.64 1.15 -14.10
CA TRP A 127 15.06 0.69 -15.36
C TRP A 127 13.78 -0.13 -15.15
N GLU A 128 13.02 -0.42 -16.21
CA GLU A 128 11.74 -1.15 -16.10
C GLU A 128 11.88 -2.54 -15.45
N ASP A 129 13.01 -3.20 -15.69
CA ASP A 129 13.40 -4.50 -15.11
C ASP A 129 13.81 -4.42 -13.62
N GLY A 130 13.90 -3.21 -13.06
CA GLY A 130 14.30 -2.97 -11.68
C GLY A 130 15.80 -2.73 -11.47
N GLU A 131 16.63 -2.85 -12.51
CA GLU A 131 18.06 -2.57 -12.47
C GLU A 131 18.32 -1.08 -12.18
N LEU A 132 19.44 -0.79 -11.51
CA LEU A 132 19.78 0.56 -11.12
C LEU A 132 20.24 1.37 -12.34
N MET A 133 19.69 2.58 -12.50
CA MET A 133 20.02 3.47 -13.61
C MET A 133 20.88 4.65 -13.13
N ILE A 134 20.43 5.29 -12.04
CA ILE A 134 21.10 6.45 -11.46
C ILE A 134 21.19 6.22 -9.95
N GLU A 135 22.37 6.46 -9.39
CA GLU A 135 22.59 6.48 -7.95
C GLU A 135 23.51 7.61 -7.52
N THR A 136 23.51 7.93 -6.23
CA THR A 136 24.52 8.82 -5.66
C THR A 136 25.64 8.02 -5.01
N ARG A 137 26.88 8.46 -5.23
CA ARG A 137 28.06 8.05 -4.46
C ARG A 137 28.46 9.21 -3.56
N SER A 138 28.29 9.02 -2.25
CA SER A 138 28.57 10.02 -1.21
C SER A 138 29.18 9.31 0.01
N GLY A 139 28.84 9.71 1.24
CA GLY A 139 29.35 9.07 2.46
C GLY A 139 29.10 7.57 2.47
N GLY A 140 30.13 6.78 2.75
CA GLY A 140 30.08 5.32 2.70
C GLY A 140 30.29 4.72 1.31
N GLY A 141 30.57 5.55 0.28
CA GLY A 141 30.86 5.11 -1.08
C GLY A 141 32.09 5.79 -1.67
N TYR A 142 32.52 5.30 -2.83
CA TYR A 142 33.60 5.88 -3.62
C TYR A 142 33.31 5.70 -5.09
N ILE A 143 34.03 6.46 -5.91
CA ILE A 143 34.10 6.25 -7.36
C ILE A 143 35.56 6.08 -7.77
N VAL A 144 35.79 5.43 -8.91
CA VAL A 144 37.06 5.55 -9.63
C VAL A 144 37.02 6.83 -10.46
N CYS A 145 38.12 7.56 -10.52
CA CYS A 145 38.20 8.84 -11.20
C CYS A 145 39.46 8.98 -12.07
N TYR A 146 39.52 10.07 -12.84
CA TYR A 146 40.73 10.49 -13.55
C TYR A 146 41.92 10.64 -12.57
N PRO A 147 43.15 10.25 -12.97
CA PRO A 147 43.59 9.84 -14.30
C PRO A 147 43.59 8.32 -14.50
N THR A 148 42.79 7.57 -13.74
CA THR A 148 42.57 6.14 -14.03
C THR A 148 42.08 5.98 -15.45
N TYR A 149 42.66 5.01 -16.18
CA TYR A 149 42.38 4.82 -17.59
C TYR A 149 40.88 4.70 -17.90
N GLY A 150 40.43 5.43 -18.92
CA GLY A 150 39.06 5.43 -19.43
C GLY A 150 38.08 6.37 -18.71
N TYR A 151 38.51 7.08 -17.66
CA TYR A 151 37.74 8.17 -17.07
C TYR A 151 38.15 9.49 -17.73
N ILE A 152 37.29 10.02 -18.59
CA ILE A 152 37.61 11.15 -19.47
C ILE A 152 36.76 12.35 -19.06
N HIS A 153 37.40 13.50 -18.84
CA HIS A 153 36.69 14.74 -18.57
C HIS A 153 35.81 15.07 -19.78
N TYR A 154 34.52 15.28 -19.53
CA TYR A 154 33.51 15.45 -20.56
C TYR A 154 33.07 16.91 -20.65
N ASP A 155 32.76 17.55 -19.52
CA ASP A 155 32.34 18.95 -19.44
C ASP A 155 32.44 19.49 -18.01
N GLY A 156 32.12 20.77 -17.80
CA GLY A 156 32.07 21.41 -16.50
C GLY A 156 33.45 21.78 -15.96
N ALA A 157 33.55 21.89 -14.64
CA ALA A 157 34.79 22.20 -13.93
C ALA A 157 35.83 21.09 -14.07
N GLU A 158 37.10 21.42 -13.85
CA GLU A 158 38.12 20.41 -13.55
C GLU A 158 37.85 19.81 -12.16
N LEU A 159 38.13 18.51 -11.97
CA LEU A 159 37.86 17.82 -10.70
C LEU A 159 38.52 18.51 -9.49
N LEU A 160 39.74 19.02 -9.68
CA LEU A 160 40.50 19.72 -8.65
C LEU A 160 39.91 21.08 -8.25
N LYS A 161 38.99 21.63 -9.06
CA LYS A 161 38.43 22.98 -8.91
C LYS A 161 36.92 22.97 -8.67
N ILE A 162 36.33 21.82 -8.33
CA ILE A 162 34.88 21.75 -8.12
C ILE A 162 34.47 22.59 -6.90
N SER A 163 33.35 23.29 -7.04
CA SER A 163 32.81 24.15 -5.99
C SER A 163 31.76 23.44 -5.14
N THR A 164 31.46 24.03 -3.98
CA THR A 164 30.30 23.62 -3.17
C THR A 164 29.05 24.31 -3.71
N ILE A 165 28.08 23.53 -4.17
CA ILE A 165 26.81 24.04 -4.70
C ILE A 165 25.81 24.32 -3.57
N GLU A 166 24.81 25.16 -3.85
CA GLU A 166 23.74 25.44 -2.90
C GLU A 166 22.86 24.20 -2.69
N ASN A 167 22.26 24.10 -1.49
CA ASN A 167 21.34 22.99 -1.19
C ASN A 167 20.16 22.90 -2.18
N ALA A 168 19.69 24.05 -2.67
CA ALA A 168 18.59 24.09 -3.65
C ALA A 168 18.99 23.53 -5.02
N GLU A 169 20.23 23.78 -5.46
CA GLU A 169 20.79 23.26 -6.70
C GLU A 169 21.02 21.74 -6.59
N ARG A 170 21.58 21.31 -5.47
CA ARG A 170 21.76 19.89 -5.15
C ARG A 170 20.42 19.15 -5.15
N ASP A 171 19.42 19.68 -4.46
CA ASP A 171 18.10 19.07 -4.40
C ASP A 171 17.45 19.02 -5.79
N TYR A 172 17.67 20.04 -6.64
CA TYR A 172 17.21 20.03 -8.02
C TYR A 172 17.85 18.91 -8.85
N LEU A 173 19.18 18.74 -8.80
CA LEU A 173 19.88 17.67 -9.52
C LEU A 173 19.34 16.29 -9.12
N ILE A 174 19.15 16.06 -7.83
CA ILE A 174 18.63 14.79 -7.30
C ILE A 174 17.17 14.56 -7.71
N ASP A 175 16.33 15.58 -7.62
CA ASP A 175 14.92 15.50 -8.00
C ASP A 175 14.75 15.27 -9.51
N LEU A 176 15.55 15.96 -10.33
CA LEU A 176 15.57 15.76 -11.78
C LEU A 176 16.05 14.35 -12.13
N ALA A 177 17.10 13.84 -11.48
CA ALA A 177 17.58 12.48 -11.69
C ALA A 177 16.49 11.45 -11.33
N ARG A 178 15.79 11.66 -10.20
CA ARG A 178 14.68 10.81 -9.75
C ARG A 178 13.52 10.78 -10.73
N SER A 179 13.31 11.85 -11.49
CA SER A 179 12.27 11.93 -12.53
C SER A 179 12.47 10.89 -13.65
N TYR A 180 13.69 10.39 -13.87
CA TYR A 180 14.02 9.43 -14.93
C TYR A 180 13.69 7.98 -14.59
N THR A 181 13.36 7.66 -13.34
CA THR A 181 13.08 6.27 -12.94
C THR A 181 11.94 5.67 -13.75
N LYS A 182 12.16 4.50 -14.34
CA LYS A 182 11.17 3.75 -15.13
C LYS A 182 10.44 2.70 -14.30
N VAL A 183 10.93 2.35 -13.11
CA VAL A 183 10.22 1.44 -12.19
C VAL A 183 8.94 2.06 -11.67
N ASN A 184 7.91 1.25 -11.71
CA ASN A 184 6.56 1.51 -11.28
C ASN A 184 6.40 1.31 -9.74
N LEU A 185 6.24 2.40 -8.99
CA LEU A 185 5.80 2.39 -7.58
C LEU A 185 4.41 3.06 -7.53
N ILE A 186 3.35 2.27 -7.64
CA ILE A 186 1.99 2.82 -7.78
C ILE A 186 1.19 2.65 -6.50
N ALA A 187 0.28 3.60 -6.30
CA ALA A 187 -0.88 3.39 -5.46
C ALA A 187 -1.60 2.09 -5.80
N LYS A 188 -1.90 1.28 -4.78
CA LYS A 188 -3.06 0.39 -4.88
C LYS A 188 -4.28 1.29 -5.09
N SER A 189 -4.72 1.49 -6.33
CA SER A 189 -5.98 2.17 -6.59
C SER A 189 -7.09 1.35 -5.93
N ARG A 190 -8.07 2.03 -5.32
CA ARG A 190 -9.31 1.37 -4.90
C ARG A 190 -10.22 1.03 -6.10
N VAL A 191 -9.87 1.53 -7.28
CA VAL A 191 -10.65 1.44 -8.51
C VAL A 191 -10.01 0.40 -9.44
N ALA A 192 -10.59 -0.80 -9.41
CA ALA A 192 -10.42 -1.93 -10.33
C ALA A 192 -9.08 -2.69 -10.33
N GLY A 193 -9.20 -4.01 -10.15
CA GLY A 193 -8.09 -4.94 -10.00
C GLY A 193 -7.27 -5.17 -11.25
N GLY A 194 -6.00 -5.53 -11.03
CA GLY A 194 -5.18 -6.38 -11.90
C GLY A 194 -5.12 -6.08 -13.39
N LYS A 195 -5.36 -4.85 -13.86
CA LYS A 195 -5.25 -4.50 -15.29
C LYS A 195 -3.85 -3.98 -15.64
N GLU A 196 -3.40 -4.34 -16.85
CA GLU A 196 -2.15 -3.86 -17.46
C GLU A 196 -2.14 -2.33 -17.60
N TRP A 197 -0.96 -1.74 -17.37
CA TRP A 197 -0.69 -0.30 -17.40
C TRP A 197 -1.06 0.35 -18.75
N GLY A 198 -1.66 1.55 -18.70
CA GLY A 198 -1.96 2.36 -19.90
C GLY A 198 -3.13 1.86 -20.76
N LYS A 199 -3.81 0.79 -20.33
CA LYS A 199 -5.06 0.29 -20.93
C LYS A 199 -6.23 0.69 -20.04
N TRP A 200 -6.85 1.81 -20.38
CA TRP A 200 -8.06 2.29 -19.71
C TRP A 200 -9.29 1.57 -20.24
N ASP A 201 -10.26 1.32 -19.35
CA ASP A 201 -11.55 0.74 -19.73
C ASP A 201 -12.50 1.86 -20.18
N ASP A 202 -12.44 2.19 -21.46
CA ASP A 202 -13.24 3.26 -22.07
C ASP A 202 -14.76 3.01 -21.99
N ASN A 203 -15.20 1.83 -21.54
CA ASN A 203 -16.61 1.54 -21.22
C ASN A 203 -17.05 2.10 -19.86
N THR A 204 -16.15 2.75 -19.13
CA THR A 204 -16.43 3.35 -17.82
C THR A 204 -16.12 4.84 -17.84
N ALA A 205 -16.88 5.63 -17.07
CA ALA A 205 -16.67 7.08 -17.00
C ALA A 205 -15.27 7.46 -16.48
N TRP A 206 -14.74 6.71 -15.50
CA TRP A 206 -13.37 6.90 -14.99
C TRP A 206 -12.28 6.41 -15.95
N GLY A 207 -12.55 5.37 -16.74
CA GLY A 207 -11.62 4.95 -17.80
C GLY A 207 -11.51 6.01 -18.89
N LYS A 208 -12.64 6.56 -19.34
CA LYS A 208 -12.65 7.73 -20.25
C LYS A 208 -11.89 8.91 -19.66
N PHE A 209 -12.17 9.27 -18.40
CA PHE A 209 -11.46 10.35 -17.72
C PHE A 209 -9.95 10.14 -17.58
N ASN A 210 -9.50 8.91 -17.34
CA ASN A 210 -8.07 8.60 -17.34
C ASN A 210 -7.41 8.77 -18.71
N LYS A 211 -8.20 8.69 -19.79
CA LYS A 211 -7.74 8.86 -21.17
C LYS A 211 -7.73 10.32 -21.62
N ASP A 212 -8.75 11.11 -21.27
CA ASP A 212 -8.95 12.47 -21.82
C ASP A 212 -9.06 13.59 -20.77
N GLY A 213 -9.02 13.27 -19.47
CA GLY A 213 -9.15 14.23 -18.36
C GLY A 213 -7.90 15.03 -18.03
N GLU A 214 -6.85 14.93 -18.84
CA GLU A 214 -5.52 15.52 -18.59
C GLU A 214 -5.59 17.03 -18.34
N ASP A 215 -6.25 17.78 -19.22
CA ASP A 215 -6.31 19.24 -19.11
C ASP A 215 -7.07 19.70 -17.86
N GLU A 216 -8.12 18.98 -17.45
CA GLU A 216 -8.84 19.28 -16.21
C GLU A 216 -7.96 19.01 -14.99
N VAL A 217 -7.22 17.89 -15.00
CA VAL A 217 -6.34 17.53 -13.91
C VAL A 217 -5.19 18.53 -13.76
N LYS A 218 -4.60 18.99 -14.87
CA LYS A 218 -3.55 20.02 -14.83
C LYS A 218 -4.08 21.34 -14.25
N ARG A 219 -5.25 21.80 -14.67
CA ARG A 219 -5.90 22.98 -14.07
C ARG A 219 -6.14 22.80 -12.57
N LEU A 220 -6.62 21.63 -12.17
CA LEU A 220 -6.87 21.33 -10.75
C LEU A 220 -5.58 21.31 -9.91
N LEU A 221 -4.47 20.85 -10.49
CA LEU A 221 -3.15 20.94 -9.87
C LEU A 221 -2.73 22.41 -9.69
N GLU A 222 -2.87 23.23 -10.73
CA GLU A 222 -2.56 24.66 -10.70
C GLU A 222 -3.41 25.43 -9.68
N GLU A 223 -4.72 25.17 -9.63
CA GLU A 223 -5.64 25.73 -8.62
C GLU A 223 -5.23 25.37 -7.20
N ARG A 224 -4.54 24.24 -7.02
CA ARG A 224 -4.00 23.79 -5.73
C ARG A 224 -2.54 24.20 -5.50
N GLY A 225 -2.02 25.11 -6.32
CA GLY A 225 -0.72 25.74 -6.15
C GLY A 225 0.46 24.94 -6.70
N TRP A 226 0.21 23.85 -7.43
CA TRP A 226 1.26 23.22 -8.22
C TRP A 226 1.61 24.10 -9.42
N SER A 227 2.86 24.08 -9.87
CA SER A 227 3.29 24.87 -11.01
C SER A 227 3.98 24.00 -12.04
N TYR A 228 3.54 24.07 -13.30
CA TYR A 228 4.33 23.61 -14.43
C TYR A 228 5.62 24.43 -14.52
N ILE A 229 6.75 23.75 -14.71
CA ILE A 229 8.08 24.37 -14.81
C ILE A 229 8.59 24.31 -16.24
N SER A 230 8.67 23.09 -16.79
CA SER A 230 9.19 22.83 -18.12
C SER A 230 8.79 21.41 -18.55
N SER A 231 9.12 21.05 -19.79
CA SER A 231 8.96 19.68 -20.29
C SER A 231 10.32 19.11 -20.66
N ARG A 232 10.57 17.84 -20.33
CA ARG A 232 11.80 17.16 -20.73
C ARG A 232 11.84 17.02 -22.25
N LYS A 233 12.99 17.35 -22.84
CA LYS A 233 13.19 17.29 -24.30
C LYS A 233 13.11 15.87 -24.86
N LEU A 234 13.53 14.87 -24.08
CA LEU A 234 13.59 13.47 -24.51
C LEU A 234 12.22 12.86 -24.80
N ASP A 235 11.26 13.08 -23.90
CA ASP A 235 10.00 12.34 -23.88
C ASP A 235 8.76 13.23 -23.64
N GLY A 236 8.93 14.55 -23.57
CA GLY A 236 7.84 15.49 -23.35
C GLY A 236 7.25 15.45 -21.94
N VAL A 237 7.86 14.70 -21.01
CA VAL A 237 7.36 14.59 -19.63
C VAL A 237 7.45 15.93 -18.95
N GLU A 238 6.32 16.38 -18.41
CA GLU A 238 6.23 17.67 -17.75
C GLU A 238 6.83 17.60 -16.34
N LEU A 239 7.55 18.64 -15.96
CA LEU A 239 8.16 18.81 -14.66
C LEU A 239 7.34 19.81 -13.84
N TRP A 240 6.90 19.37 -12.66
CA TRP A 240 5.97 20.12 -11.82
C TRP A 240 6.59 20.41 -10.46
N ARG A 241 6.32 21.60 -9.93
CA ARG A 241 6.76 22.06 -8.61
C ARG A 241 5.58 22.09 -7.65
N ARG A 242 5.79 21.59 -6.44
CA ARG A 242 4.79 21.58 -5.38
C ARG A 242 4.54 23.00 -4.82
N PRO A 243 3.37 23.23 -4.20
CA PRO A 243 3.11 24.46 -3.46
C PRO A 243 4.19 24.75 -2.41
N GLY A 244 4.53 26.03 -2.25
CA GLY A 244 5.51 26.50 -1.26
C GLY A 244 6.99 26.24 -1.58
N LYS A 245 7.32 25.45 -2.61
CA LYS A 245 8.72 25.28 -3.05
C LYS A 245 9.12 26.45 -3.96
N ILE A 246 10.23 27.13 -3.63
CA ILE A 246 10.69 28.31 -4.39
C ILE A 246 11.44 27.90 -5.66
N LYS A 247 12.38 26.94 -5.57
CA LYS A 247 13.19 26.47 -6.71
C LYS A 247 13.08 24.96 -6.87
N GLY A 248 13.14 24.50 -8.12
CA GLY A 248 13.20 23.09 -8.49
C GLY A 248 11.86 22.38 -8.63
N ILE A 249 11.91 21.06 -8.82
CA ILE A 249 10.74 20.22 -9.18
C ILE A 249 10.34 19.28 -8.04
N SER A 250 9.19 18.64 -8.12
CA SER A 250 8.62 17.79 -7.06
C SER A 250 7.74 16.67 -7.57
N ALA A 251 7.26 16.79 -8.81
CA ALA A 251 6.47 15.78 -9.49
C ALA A 251 6.73 15.82 -10.99
N THR A 252 6.26 14.78 -11.68
CA THR A 252 6.15 14.75 -13.14
C THR A 252 4.71 14.49 -13.56
N PHE A 253 4.30 15.01 -14.72
CA PHE A 253 3.07 14.59 -15.40
C PHE A 253 3.41 13.93 -16.73
N GLY A 254 2.74 12.83 -17.07
CA GLY A 254 2.93 12.11 -18.34
C GLY A 254 4.10 11.13 -18.37
N LYS A 255 4.92 11.09 -17.32
CA LYS A 255 5.98 10.08 -17.13
C LYS A 255 5.45 8.65 -17.27
N PHE A 256 4.34 8.39 -16.59
CA PHE A 256 3.46 7.28 -16.90
C PHE A 256 2.29 7.88 -17.65
N LYS A 257 1.84 7.21 -18.71
CA LYS A 257 0.84 7.75 -19.65
C LYS A 257 -0.34 8.39 -18.91
N ASN A 258 -0.49 9.71 -19.05
CA ASN A 258 -1.51 10.56 -18.43
C ASN A 258 -1.53 10.59 -16.89
N MET A 259 -0.45 10.21 -16.21
CA MET A 259 -0.43 10.15 -14.74
C MET A 259 0.43 11.24 -14.12
N PHE A 260 0.07 11.61 -12.90
CA PHE A 260 0.83 12.48 -12.03
C PHE A 260 1.67 11.65 -11.06
N TYR A 261 2.99 11.84 -11.07
CA TYR A 261 3.92 11.11 -10.20
C TYR A 261 4.62 12.07 -9.24
N ASN A 262 4.29 11.96 -7.95
CA ASN A 262 4.89 12.77 -6.89
C ASN A 262 6.10 12.06 -6.30
N PHE A 263 7.21 12.78 -6.15
CA PHE A 263 8.40 12.30 -5.45
C PHE A 263 8.81 13.17 -4.26
N SER A 264 8.02 14.18 -3.91
CA SER A 264 8.20 14.97 -2.69
C SER A 264 7.44 14.40 -1.50
N GLY A 265 8.09 14.27 -0.35
CA GLY A 265 7.47 13.86 0.91
C GLY A 265 7.07 15.02 1.82
N ALA A 266 7.07 16.24 1.29
CA ALA A 266 6.74 17.43 2.06
C ALA A 266 5.23 17.54 2.28
N LYS A 267 4.82 18.15 3.40
CA LYS A 267 3.41 18.31 3.77
C LYS A 267 2.61 19.08 2.70
N GLU A 268 3.23 20.04 2.03
CA GLU A 268 2.57 20.82 0.96
C GLU A 268 2.33 20.00 -0.31
N ALA A 269 2.88 18.79 -0.42
CA ALA A 269 2.56 17.85 -1.49
C ALA A 269 1.32 16.98 -1.16
N GLU A 270 0.80 17.03 0.07
CA GLU A 270 -0.46 16.36 0.41
C GLU A 270 -1.59 16.84 -0.51
N PRO A 271 -2.50 15.94 -0.94
CA PRO A 271 -2.70 14.56 -0.47
C PRO A 271 -1.86 13.50 -1.20
N PHE A 272 -0.84 13.88 -1.97
CA PHE A 272 -0.02 12.92 -2.72
C PHE A 272 1.12 12.36 -1.85
N GLU A 273 1.19 11.04 -1.72
CA GLU A 273 2.27 10.34 -1.05
C GLU A 273 3.55 10.37 -1.89
N GLN A 274 4.69 10.26 -1.22
CA GLN A 274 6.00 10.28 -1.86
C GLN A 274 6.24 9.02 -2.69
N LEU A 275 6.88 9.20 -3.86
CA LEU A 275 7.25 8.13 -4.80
C LEU A 275 6.04 7.34 -5.31
N LYS A 276 4.93 8.05 -5.58
CA LYS A 276 3.66 7.44 -5.94
C LYS A 276 3.05 8.08 -7.17
N ALA A 277 2.56 7.25 -8.09
CA ALA A 277 1.85 7.67 -9.29
C ALA A 277 0.32 7.62 -9.09
N TYR A 278 -0.38 8.59 -9.67
CA TYR A 278 -1.81 8.82 -9.57
C TYR A 278 -2.42 8.95 -10.97
N THR A 279 -3.51 8.24 -11.22
CA THR A 279 -4.30 8.41 -12.45
C THR A 279 -5.02 9.75 -12.43
N PRO A 280 -5.50 10.26 -13.59
CA PRO A 280 -6.33 11.46 -13.62
C PRO A 280 -7.51 11.37 -12.65
N THR A 281 -8.20 10.22 -12.61
CA THR A 281 -9.32 9.98 -11.69
C THR A 281 -8.88 10.07 -10.23
N ASP A 282 -7.69 9.54 -9.88
CA ASP A 282 -7.18 9.66 -8.52
C ASP A 282 -6.90 11.13 -8.15
N VAL A 283 -6.30 11.90 -9.06
CA VAL A 283 -6.03 13.32 -8.84
C VAL A 283 -7.33 14.11 -8.66
N LEU A 284 -8.31 13.89 -9.54
CA LEU A 284 -9.64 14.48 -9.44
C LEU A 284 -10.30 14.16 -8.10
N MET A 285 -10.32 12.88 -7.72
CA MET A 285 -10.92 12.41 -6.47
C MET A 285 -10.28 13.07 -5.26
N LEU A 286 -8.94 13.10 -5.21
CA LEU A 286 -8.19 13.62 -4.08
C LEU A 286 -8.32 15.14 -3.95
N LEU A 287 -8.14 15.87 -5.05
CA LEU A 287 -8.14 17.32 -5.01
C LEU A 287 -9.56 17.88 -4.99
N LYS A 288 -10.46 17.46 -5.90
CA LYS A 288 -11.80 18.03 -6.03
C LYS A 288 -12.79 17.52 -4.98
N PHE A 289 -12.72 16.22 -4.67
CA PHE A 289 -13.72 15.54 -3.84
C PHE A 289 -13.20 15.06 -2.48
N GLY A 290 -11.97 15.43 -2.09
CA GLY A 290 -11.41 15.10 -0.78
C GLY A 290 -11.31 13.59 -0.52
N GLY A 291 -11.08 12.79 -1.55
CA GLY A 291 -11.03 11.33 -1.45
C GLY A 291 -12.39 10.63 -1.53
N ASN A 292 -13.49 11.35 -1.75
CA ASN A 292 -14.83 10.75 -1.82
C ASN A 292 -15.10 10.13 -3.21
N TRP A 293 -15.04 8.79 -3.27
CA TRP A 293 -15.30 8.03 -4.50
C TRP A 293 -16.73 8.22 -5.04
N TYR A 294 -17.75 8.27 -4.19
CA TYR A 294 -19.15 8.38 -4.64
C TYR A 294 -19.39 9.69 -5.39
N LYS A 295 -18.93 10.82 -4.82
CA LYS A 295 -19.03 12.13 -5.47
C LYS A 295 -18.21 12.20 -6.77
N THR A 296 -17.02 11.60 -6.77
CA THR A 296 -16.18 11.52 -7.97
C THR A 296 -16.89 10.72 -9.06
N LYS A 297 -17.46 9.58 -8.70
CA LYS A 297 -18.20 8.72 -9.61
C LYS A 297 -19.42 9.44 -10.20
N GLU A 298 -20.24 10.09 -9.38
CA GLU A 298 -21.39 10.88 -9.84
C GLU A 298 -20.97 11.97 -10.84
N TYR A 299 -19.97 12.77 -10.49
CA TYR A 299 -19.43 13.79 -11.38
C TYR A 299 -18.95 13.24 -12.73
N LEU A 300 -18.24 12.11 -12.72
CA LEU A 300 -17.75 11.49 -13.94
C LEU A 300 -18.88 10.89 -14.78
N LEU A 301 -19.87 10.24 -14.16
CA LEU A 301 -21.01 9.70 -14.88
C LEU A 301 -21.82 10.80 -15.57
N GLU A 302 -22.04 11.92 -14.89
CA GLU A 302 -22.68 13.11 -15.47
C GLU A 302 -21.85 13.68 -16.62
N LYS A 303 -20.54 13.88 -16.40
CA LYS A 303 -19.61 14.45 -17.39
C LYS A 303 -19.58 13.68 -18.71
N TYR A 304 -19.64 12.34 -18.66
CA TYR A 304 -19.58 11.50 -19.86
C TYR A 304 -20.95 11.04 -20.36
N ASP A 305 -22.05 11.57 -19.79
CA ASP A 305 -23.42 11.11 -20.06
C ASP A 305 -23.55 9.57 -19.94
N MET A 306 -22.89 9.03 -18.93
CA MET A 306 -22.86 7.60 -18.59
C MET A 306 -23.66 7.32 -17.33
N ASN A 307 -24.55 8.23 -16.94
CA ASN A 307 -25.44 8.03 -15.81
C ASN A 307 -26.05 6.64 -15.92
N PRO A 308 -25.89 5.78 -14.89
CA PRO A 308 -26.61 4.52 -14.88
C PRO A 308 -28.07 4.89 -15.11
N ARG A 309 -28.76 4.16 -15.99
CA ARG A 309 -30.22 4.24 -16.03
C ARG A 309 -30.68 4.04 -14.60
N ILE A 310 -31.07 5.13 -13.95
CA ILE A 310 -31.98 5.05 -12.83
C ILE A 310 -33.20 4.45 -13.52
N TYR A 311 -33.43 3.16 -13.31
CA TYR A 311 -34.78 2.67 -13.48
C TYR A 311 -35.58 3.57 -12.55
N GLU A 312 -36.33 4.53 -13.11
CA GLU A 312 -37.40 5.16 -12.37
C GLU A 312 -38.14 3.99 -11.76
N ASP A 313 -38.08 3.93 -10.44
CA ASP A 313 -38.52 2.80 -9.65
C ASP A 313 -39.97 2.51 -10.08
N ASP A 314 -40.16 1.52 -10.97
CA ASP A 314 -41.46 1.10 -11.45
C ASP A 314 -42.21 0.73 -10.18
N LYS A 315 -43.04 1.66 -9.66
CA LYS A 315 -43.70 1.63 -8.35
C LYS A 315 -43.44 0.30 -7.65
N ILE A 316 -42.35 0.18 -6.87
CA ILE A 316 -42.07 -1.08 -6.19
C ILE A 316 -43.34 -1.41 -5.42
N ILE A 317 -44.07 -2.44 -5.89
CA ILE A 317 -45.20 -2.97 -5.17
C ILE A 317 -44.55 -3.61 -3.96
N ARG A 318 -44.50 -2.86 -2.85
CA ARG A 318 -44.00 -3.36 -1.57
C ARG A 318 -44.99 -4.42 -1.12
N MET A 319 -44.72 -5.66 -1.48
CA MET A 319 -45.47 -6.79 -0.96
C MET A 319 -45.26 -6.83 0.56
N PRO A 320 -46.35 -6.90 1.35
CA PRO A 320 -46.22 -7.01 2.79
C PRO A 320 -45.47 -8.29 3.15
N PHE A 321 -44.64 -8.24 4.20
CA PHE A 321 -43.92 -9.42 4.66
C PHE A 321 -44.91 -10.55 5.01
N PRO A 322 -44.70 -11.79 4.53
CA PRO A 322 -45.74 -12.84 4.54
C PRO A 322 -45.87 -13.50 5.92
N ILE A 323 -46.35 -12.77 6.93
CA ILE A 323 -46.45 -13.30 8.30
C ILE A 323 -47.41 -14.49 8.43
N HIS A 324 -48.34 -14.67 7.48
CA HIS A 324 -49.32 -15.76 7.47
C HIS A 324 -48.69 -17.16 7.39
N VAL A 325 -47.40 -17.26 7.03
CA VAL A 325 -46.65 -18.52 7.01
C VAL A 325 -46.29 -19.02 8.42
N PHE A 326 -46.33 -18.15 9.44
CA PHE A 326 -46.05 -18.52 10.81
C PHE A 326 -47.28 -19.11 11.52
N PRO A 327 -47.10 -19.89 12.60
CA PRO A 327 -48.21 -20.28 13.48
C PRO A 327 -49.00 -19.07 14.02
N THR A 328 -50.30 -19.24 14.26
CA THR A 328 -51.22 -18.14 14.62
C THR A 328 -50.80 -17.36 15.87
N ASN A 329 -50.22 -18.04 16.86
CA ASN A 329 -49.68 -17.40 18.07
C ASN A 329 -48.48 -16.48 17.77
N VAL A 330 -47.62 -16.85 16.82
CA VAL A 330 -46.48 -16.02 16.39
C VAL A 330 -46.98 -14.82 15.59
N GLN A 331 -47.95 -15.03 14.70
CA GLN A 331 -48.60 -13.92 13.97
C GLN A 331 -49.20 -12.90 14.93
N TYR A 332 -49.87 -13.36 15.99
CA TYR A 332 -50.42 -12.50 17.02
C TYR A 332 -49.33 -11.65 17.70
N ILE A 333 -48.21 -12.25 18.11
CA ILE A 333 -47.09 -11.52 18.73
C ILE A 333 -46.52 -10.47 17.77
N ILE A 334 -46.28 -10.83 16.50
CA ILE A 334 -45.72 -9.92 15.50
C ILE A 334 -46.67 -8.73 15.27
N ASN A 335 -47.96 -8.98 15.10
CA ASN A 335 -48.95 -7.91 14.92
C ASN A 335 -49.06 -7.03 16.16
N ALA A 336 -49.14 -7.62 17.37
CA ALA A 336 -49.23 -6.85 18.61
C ALA A 336 -48.01 -5.93 18.83
N MET A 337 -46.79 -6.41 18.52
CA MET A 337 -45.58 -5.59 18.62
C MET A 337 -45.50 -4.52 17.53
N ASN A 338 -45.98 -4.82 16.32
CA ASN A 338 -46.07 -3.81 15.26
C ASN A 338 -47.09 -2.72 15.61
N ASP A 339 -48.29 -3.09 16.04
CA ASP A 339 -49.39 -2.17 16.34
C ASP A 339 -49.08 -1.33 17.60
N GLY A 340 -48.46 -1.94 18.62
CA GLY A 340 -48.19 -1.27 19.90
C GLY A 340 -46.88 -0.49 19.96
N LEU A 341 -45.83 -0.95 19.27
CA LEU A 341 -44.47 -0.38 19.38
C LEU A 341 -43.88 0.08 18.04
N ASN A 342 -44.63 -0.05 16.94
CA ASN A 342 -44.20 0.29 15.58
C ASN A 342 -42.92 -0.46 15.13
N TYR A 343 -42.68 -1.66 15.69
CA TYR A 343 -41.58 -2.50 15.25
C TYR A 343 -41.88 -3.16 13.91
N SER A 344 -40.87 -3.20 13.03
CA SER A 344 -41.04 -3.73 11.69
C SER A 344 -41.36 -5.23 11.70
N LYS A 345 -42.40 -5.63 10.96
CA LYS A 345 -42.88 -7.03 10.91
C LYS A 345 -41.83 -7.97 10.33
N ASP A 346 -41.04 -7.51 9.36
CA ASP A 346 -39.94 -8.27 8.76
C ASP A 346 -38.80 -8.53 9.77
N PHE A 347 -38.39 -7.53 10.55
CA PHE A 347 -37.35 -7.67 11.57
C PHE A 347 -37.80 -8.64 12.66
N LEU A 348 -39.02 -8.49 13.16
CA LEU A 348 -39.61 -9.42 14.13
C LEU A 348 -39.66 -10.86 13.59
N SER A 349 -40.09 -11.02 12.34
CA SER A 349 -40.21 -12.33 11.69
C SER A 349 -38.86 -13.01 11.49
N VAL A 350 -37.88 -12.28 10.96
CA VAL A 350 -36.53 -12.79 10.69
C VAL A 350 -35.82 -13.15 12.00
N SER A 351 -35.94 -12.32 13.04
CA SER A 351 -35.37 -12.61 14.35
C SER A 351 -36.04 -13.81 15.03
N PHE A 352 -37.36 -13.97 14.87
CA PHE A 352 -38.04 -15.16 15.34
C PHE A 352 -37.53 -16.43 14.64
N MET A 353 -37.37 -16.38 13.31
CA MET A 353 -36.80 -17.50 12.54
C MET A 353 -35.37 -17.83 13.01
N PHE A 354 -34.53 -16.82 13.26
CA PHE A 354 -33.19 -17.00 13.81
C PHE A 354 -33.23 -17.70 15.17
N THR A 355 -34.11 -17.28 16.08
CA THR A 355 -34.27 -17.90 17.39
C THR A 355 -34.67 -19.37 17.29
N ILE A 356 -35.66 -19.69 16.46
CA ILE A 356 -36.10 -21.08 16.25
C ILE A 356 -35.00 -21.92 15.57
N ALA A 357 -34.30 -21.36 14.59
CA ALA A 357 -33.19 -22.02 13.93
C ALA A 357 -32.07 -22.39 14.91
N SER A 358 -31.74 -21.47 15.83
CA SER A 358 -30.71 -21.68 16.85
C SER A 358 -31.10 -22.77 17.86
N ILE A 359 -32.39 -22.90 18.20
CA ILE A 359 -32.91 -23.93 19.11
C ILE A 359 -32.99 -25.30 18.43
N ASN A 360 -33.44 -25.33 17.18
CA ASN A 360 -33.58 -26.55 16.39
C ASN A 360 -32.22 -27.11 15.99
N GLY A 361 -31.39 -26.26 15.39
CA GLY A 361 -30.14 -26.55 14.70
C GLY A 361 -30.13 -27.93 14.05
N ASN A 362 -29.24 -28.82 14.50
CA ASN A 362 -29.03 -30.16 13.91
C ASN A 362 -30.03 -31.23 14.35
N SER A 363 -31.00 -30.91 15.21
CA SER A 363 -31.97 -31.92 15.70
C SER A 363 -32.98 -32.36 14.64
N THR A 364 -33.31 -31.48 13.69
CA THR A 364 -34.33 -31.72 12.67
C THR A 364 -33.89 -31.16 11.32
N LYS A 365 -34.01 -31.97 10.26
CA LYS A 365 -33.77 -31.56 8.86
C LYS A 365 -35.00 -31.88 8.01
N LEU A 366 -35.34 -30.99 7.08
CA LEU A 366 -36.48 -31.15 6.18
C LEU A 366 -36.07 -31.95 4.94
N ARG A 367 -36.75 -33.06 4.65
CA ARG A 367 -36.60 -33.75 3.37
C ARG A 367 -37.54 -33.11 2.35
N VAL A 368 -37.00 -32.31 1.44
CA VAL A 368 -37.79 -31.60 0.42
C VAL A 368 -38.17 -32.55 -0.72
N LYS A 369 -37.21 -33.35 -1.19
CA LYS A 369 -37.40 -34.42 -2.20
C LYS A 369 -36.31 -35.48 -2.03
N ASN A 370 -36.39 -36.56 -2.80
CA ASN A 370 -35.34 -37.58 -2.83
C ASN A 370 -33.97 -36.94 -3.14
N GLY A 371 -32.99 -37.17 -2.26
CA GLY A 371 -31.65 -36.61 -2.37
C GLY A 371 -31.49 -35.15 -1.92
N TRP A 372 -32.56 -34.45 -1.54
CA TRP A 372 -32.48 -33.08 -1.01
C TRP A 372 -32.97 -33.01 0.44
N ILE A 373 -32.00 -32.85 1.35
CA ILE A 373 -32.21 -32.58 2.76
C ILE A 373 -31.82 -31.13 3.02
N ALA A 374 -32.76 -30.33 3.49
CA ALA A 374 -32.56 -28.95 3.89
C ALA A 374 -32.39 -28.89 5.43
N PRO A 375 -31.21 -28.55 5.95
CA PRO A 375 -31.00 -28.35 7.38
C PRO A 375 -31.65 -27.04 7.84
N THR A 376 -31.88 -26.90 9.15
CA THR A 376 -32.42 -25.66 9.75
C THR A 376 -31.30 -24.62 9.96
N VAL A 377 -30.48 -24.39 8.93
CA VAL A 377 -29.40 -23.40 8.94
C VAL A 377 -29.86 -22.17 8.19
N PHE A 378 -29.99 -21.05 8.90
CA PHE A 378 -30.41 -19.78 8.33
C PHE A 378 -29.37 -18.70 8.54
N TRP A 379 -29.17 -17.91 7.50
CA TRP A 379 -28.30 -16.74 7.48
C TRP A 379 -29.14 -15.52 7.18
N PHE A 380 -29.13 -14.55 8.09
CA PHE A 380 -29.92 -13.34 7.97
C PHE A 380 -29.04 -12.11 8.03
N ALA A 381 -29.30 -11.17 7.14
CA ALA A 381 -28.75 -9.82 7.17
C ALA A 381 -29.91 -8.84 7.22
N VAL A 382 -30.12 -8.23 8.39
CA VAL A 382 -31.17 -7.23 8.59
C VAL A 382 -30.61 -5.86 8.22
N VAL A 383 -31.17 -5.24 7.17
CA VAL A 383 -30.73 -3.93 6.66
C VAL A 383 -31.87 -2.93 6.78
N GLY A 384 -31.56 -1.73 7.24
CA GLY A 384 -32.49 -0.61 7.32
C GLY A 384 -31.76 0.70 7.53
N GLU A 385 -32.44 1.83 7.36
CA GLU A 385 -31.83 3.16 7.51
C GLU A 385 -31.40 3.45 8.96
N PRO A 386 -30.38 4.28 9.21
CA PRO A 386 -30.03 4.70 10.58
C PRO A 386 -31.26 5.21 11.35
N GLY A 387 -31.42 4.82 12.61
CA GLY A 387 -32.57 5.24 13.44
C GLY A 387 -33.86 4.40 13.30
N THR A 388 -33.92 3.42 12.39
CA THR A 388 -35.11 2.54 12.18
C THR A 388 -35.40 1.52 13.29
N MET A 389 -34.91 1.76 14.52
CA MET A 389 -35.12 0.91 15.71
C MET A 389 -34.77 -0.59 15.53
N LYS A 390 -33.95 -0.97 14.54
CA LYS A 390 -33.60 -2.38 14.20
C LYS A 390 -33.26 -3.28 15.40
N SER A 391 -32.41 -2.81 16.29
CA SER A 391 -31.85 -3.65 17.36
C SER A 391 -32.88 -4.05 18.42
N HIS A 392 -33.94 -3.25 18.63
CA HIS A 392 -34.97 -3.53 19.63
C HIS A 392 -35.82 -4.79 19.31
N PRO A 393 -36.50 -4.91 18.15
CA PRO A 393 -37.26 -6.10 17.80
C PRO A 393 -36.38 -7.35 17.74
N ILE A 394 -35.12 -7.21 17.28
CA ILE A 394 -34.17 -8.32 17.28
C ILE A 394 -33.89 -8.78 18.71
N SER A 395 -33.54 -7.85 19.62
CA SER A 395 -33.20 -8.17 21.01
C SER A 395 -34.34 -8.87 21.74
N ILE A 396 -35.59 -8.46 21.49
CA ILE A 396 -36.77 -9.09 22.12
C ILE A 396 -36.92 -10.55 21.66
N MET A 397 -36.80 -10.79 20.35
CA MET A 397 -36.99 -12.13 19.79
C MET A 397 -35.87 -13.11 20.17
N ILE A 398 -34.64 -12.62 20.43
CA ILE A 398 -33.51 -13.46 20.85
C ILE A 398 -33.41 -13.64 22.38
N GLU A 399 -34.17 -12.88 23.18
CA GLU A 399 -34.08 -12.94 24.65
C GLU A 399 -34.26 -14.36 25.22
N PRO A 400 -35.15 -15.22 24.69
CA PRO A 400 -35.25 -16.61 25.16
C PRO A 400 -33.94 -17.40 25.05
N LEU A 401 -33.11 -17.13 24.03
CA LEU A 401 -31.78 -17.75 23.91
C LEU A 401 -30.85 -17.28 25.03
N LYS A 402 -30.89 -15.99 25.35
CA LYS A 402 -30.10 -15.42 26.44
C LYS A 402 -30.52 -15.99 27.79
N ASP A 403 -31.81 -16.18 28.01
CA ASP A 403 -32.32 -16.78 29.25
C ASP A 403 -31.90 -18.24 29.41
N ILE A 404 -31.89 -19.02 28.31
CA ILE A 404 -31.33 -20.37 28.31
C ILE A 404 -29.83 -20.33 28.65
N ASP A 405 -29.07 -19.40 28.08
CA ASP A 405 -27.64 -19.27 28.38
C ASP A 405 -27.38 -18.84 29.82
N LYS A 406 -28.18 -17.92 30.40
CA LYS A 406 -28.12 -17.56 31.82
C LYS A 406 -28.37 -18.79 32.70
N TYR A 407 -29.37 -19.60 32.36
CA TYR A 407 -29.67 -20.84 33.07
C TYR A 407 -28.52 -21.85 32.97
N ASN A 408 -28.03 -22.14 31.75
CA ASN A 408 -26.90 -23.03 31.51
C ASN A 408 -25.62 -22.55 32.21
N LYS A 409 -25.45 -21.23 32.32
CA LYS A 409 -24.31 -20.64 33.04
C LYS A 409 -24.39 -20.92 34.53
N SER A 410 -25.58 -20.85 35.13
CA SER A 410 -25.75 -21.16 36.55
C SER A 410 -25.46 -22.65 36.85
N ILE A 411 -25.85 -23.55 35.95
CA ILE A 411 -25.48 -24.98 36.02
C ILE A 411 -23.96 -25.12 35.93
N TYR A 412 -23.33 -24.55 34.91
CA TYR A 412 -21.89 -24.61 34.71
C TYR A 412 -21.11 -24.06 35.91
N ASP A 413 -21.60 -22.98 36.53
CA ASP A 413 -20.96 -22.37 37.71
C ASP A 413 -21.05 -23.25 38.96
N ASN A 414 -22.06 -24.11 39.06
CA ASN A 414 -22.12 -25.12 40.11
C ASN A 414 -21.21 -26.31 39.78
N GLU A 415 -21.28 -26.83 38.56
CA GLU A 415 -20.43 -27.95 38.11
C GLU A 415 -18.93 -27.62 38.22
N ILE A 416 -18.53 -26.39 37.88
CA ILE A 416 -17.12 -25.99 37.95
C ILE A 416 -16.64 -25.87 39.40
N LYS A 417 -17.50 -25.40 40.32
CA LYS A 417 -17.19 -25.35 41.76
C LYS A 417 -17.05 -26.74 42.34
N GLU A 418 -17.92 -27.66 41.98
CA GLU A 418 -17.84 -29.07 42.39
C GLU A 418 -16.57 -29.73 41.86
N TRP A 419 -16.23 -29.48 40.58
CA TRP A 419 -14.99 -29.99 39.97
C TRP A 419 -13.73 -29.41 40.62
N GLU A 420 -13.73 -28.12 40.97
CA GLU A 420 -12.63 -27.49 41.70
C GLU A 420 -12.50 -28.02 43.13
N ALA A 421 -13.63 -28.29 43.81
CA ALA A 421 -13.66 -28.86 45.14
C ALA A 421 -13.20 -30.34 45.16
N ASP A 422 -13.46 -31.10 44.11
CA ASP A 422 -12.95 -32.48 43.93
C ASP A 422 -11.53 -32.52 43.30
N GLU A 423 -10.69 -31.53 43.63
CA GLU A 423 -9.29 -31.42 43.20
C GLU A 423 -9.08 -31.57 41.68
N LYS A 424 -10.06 -31.14 40.87
CA LYS A 424 -10.02 -31.21 39.40
C LYS A 424 -10.02 -32.64 38.84
N LYS A 425 -10.57 -33.61 39.58
CA LYS A 425 -10.73 -34.99 39.10
C LYS A 425 -11.81 -35.08 38.02
N GLY A 426 -11.57 -35.95 37.03
CA GLY A 426 -12.50 -36.16 35.92
C GLY A 426 -12.46 -35.08 34.84
N ARG A 427 -13.47 -35.08 33.96
CA ARG A 427 -13.55 -34.18 32.81
C ARG A 427 -13.99 -32.78 33.28
N LYS A 428 -13.22 -31.75 32.90
CA LYS A 428 -13.58 -30.36 33.16
C LYS A 428 -14.98 -30.04 32.57
N PRO A 429 -15.90 -29.48 33.37
CA PRO A 429 -17.20 -29.01 32.88
C PRO A 429 -17.05 -28.00 31.73
N GLY A 430 -18.02 -27.99 30.83
CA GLY A 430 -18.03 -27.11 29.67
C GLY A 430 -19.31 -26.29 29.62
N PHE A 431 -19.18 -24.98 29.47
CA PHE A 431 -20.34 -24.10 29.32
C PHE A 431 -21.05 -24.37 27.98
N LYS A 432 -22.32 -24.79 28.05
CA LYS A 432 -23.21 -24.99 26.91
C LYS A 432 -23.88 -23.68 26.53
N GLN A 433 -23.16 -22.88 25.76
CA GLN A 433 -23.62 -21.60 25.22
C GLN A 433 -24.32 -21.79 23.87
N ILE A 434 -25.54 -21.30 23.73
CA ILE A 434 -26.36 -21.41 22.50
C ILE A 434 -26.24 -20.15 21.65
N ILE A 435 -26.16 -18.95 22.25
CA ILE A 435 -26.04 -17.70 21.51
C ILE A 435 -24.66 -17.06 21.71
N VAL A 436 -24.00 -16.72 20.59
CA VAL A 436 -22.66 -16.14 20.57
C VAL A 436 -22.71 -14.77 19.88
N THR A 437 -22.18 -13.75 20.55
CA THR A 437 -22.22 -12.35 20.08
C THR A 437 -20.83 -11.75 19.88
N ASP A 438 -19.93 -12.02 20.82
CA ASP A 438 -18.52 -11.67 20.77
C ASP A 438 -17.68 -12.95 20.82
N TYR A 439 -16.75 -13.10 19.88
CA TYR A 439 -15.98 -14.31 19.71
C TYR A 439 -14.68 -14.08 18.93
N THR A 440 -13.68 -14.91 19.23
CA THR A 440 -12.63 -15.24 18.26
C THR A 440 -13.06 -16.51 17.50
N LEU A 441 -12.51 -16.73 16.31
CA LEU A 441 -12.84 -17.94 15.55
C LEU A 441 -12.44 -19.20 16.33
N GLU A 442 -11.33 -19.13 17.06
CA GLU A 442 -10.90 -20.12 18.04
C GLU A 442 -11.97 -20.46 19.08
N SER A 443 -12.52 -19.44 19.75
CA SER A 443 -13.52 -19.66 20.80
C SER A 443 -14.82 -20.19 20.20
N LEU A 444 -15.20 -19.70 19.01
CA LEU A 444 -16.39 -20.16 18.32
C LEU A 444 -16.32 -21.65 18.00
N HIS A 445 -15.17 -22.14 17.50
CA HIS A 445 -14.97 -23.56 17.26
C HIS A 445 -15.12 -24.42 18.52
N GLU A 446 -14.56 -23.95 19.63
CA GLU A 446 -14.64 -24.69 20.91
C GLU A 446 -16.06 -24.71 21.46
N ILE A 447 -16.79 -23.60 21.36
CA ILE A 447 -18.20 -23.52 21.74
C ILE A 447 -19.03 -24.45 20.86
N HIS A 448 -18.78 -24.46 19.54
CA HIS A 448 -19.58 -25.27 18.61
C HIS A 448 -19.32 -26.77 18.78
N ASN A 449 -18.08 -27.18 19.02
CA ASN A 449 -17.75 -28.57 19.33
C ASN A 449 -18.47 -29.09 20.59
N ARG A 450 -18.80 -28.22 21.53
CA ARG A 450 -19.58 -28.57 22.74
C ARG A 450 -21.10 -28.56 22.49
N ASN A 451 -21.55 -27.68 21.59
CA ASN A 451 -22.96 -27.50 21.24
C ASN A 451 -23.26 -28.15 19.89
N THR A 452 -23.24 -29.48 19.85
CA THR A 452 -23.48 -30.27 18.62
C THR A 452 -24.88 -30.09 18.02
N ARG A 453 -25.81 -29.52 18.79
CA ARG A 453 -27.15 -29.16 18.33
C ARG A 453 -27.16 -27.89 17.47
N GLY A 454 -26.08 -27.14 17.39
CA GLY A 454 -25.98 -25.89 16.62
C GLY A 454 -25.82 -24.65 17.53
N LEU A 455 -25.55 -23.51 16.90
CA LEU A 455 -25.36 -22.22 17.56
C LEU A 455 -26.12 -21.10 16.85
N GLY A 456 -26.60 -20.13 17.63
CA GLY A 456 -27.04 -18.84 17.13
C GLY A 456 -25.89 -17.84 17.19
N LEU A 457 -25.45 -17.34 16.03
CA LEU A 457 -24.45 -16.29 15.96
C LEU A 457 -25.13 -14.95 15.65
N TYR A 458 -25.03 -13.98 16.56
CA TYR A 458 -25.65 -12.67 16.41
C TYR A 458 -24.60 -11.55 16.39
N ARG A 459 -24.62 -10.71 15.35
CA ARG A 459 -23.77 -9.52 15.24
C ARG A 459 -24.65 -8.30 14.94
N ASP A 460 -24.50 -7.26 15.76
CA ASP A 460 -25.25 -6.00 15.59
C ASP A 460 -24.72 -5.19 14.38
N GLU A 461 -23.42 -5.29 14.09
CA GLU A 461 -22.78 -4.62 12.95
C GLU A 461 -22.30 -5.61 11.88
N LEU A 462 -22.98 -5.60 10.73
CA LEU A 462 -22.59 -6.41 9.58
C LEU A 462 -21.19 -6.03 9.03
N VAL A 463 -20.86 -4.73 9.05
CA VAL A 463 -19.54 -4.24 8.62
C VAL A 463 -18.44 -4.78 9.52
N GLY A 464 -18.67 -4.84 10.83
CA GLY A 464 -17.75 -5.45 11.79
C GLY A 464 -17.55 -6.95 11.50
N PHE A 465 -18.62 -7.70 11.24
CA PHE A 465 -18.52 -9.11 10.86
C PHE A 465 -17.69 -9.33 9.59
N LEU A 466 -17.93 -8.55 8.54
CA LEU A 466 -17.15 -8.65 7.28
C LEU A 466 -15.70 -8.18 7.46
N GLY A 467 -15.48 -7.15 8.27
CA GLY A 467 -14.14 -6.62 8.55
C GLY A 467 -13.26 -7.55 9.40
N ASP A 468 -13.88 -8.41 10.21
CA ASP A 468 -13.16 -9.40 11.02
C ASP A 468 -12.78 -10.65 10.21
N MET A 469 -13.38 -10.90 9.04
CA MET A 469 -12.98 -12.01 8.16
C MET A 469 -11.55 -11.79 7.62
N ASN A 470 -10.68 -12.78 7.76
CA ASN A 470 -9.30 -12.77 7.26
C ASN A 470 -8.36 -11.71 7.89
N LYS A 471 -8.74 -11.13 9.03
CA LYS A 471 -7.96 -10.08 9.73
C LYS A 471 -6.60 -10.58 10.25
N TYR A 472 -6.52 -11.86 10.62
CA TYR A 472 -5.31 -12.47 11.19
C TYR A 472 -4.62 -13.49 10.27
N ARG A 473 -5.37 -14.20 9.41
CA ARG A 473 -4.84 -15.14 8.42
C ARG A 473 -5.69 -15.13 7.16
N LYS A 474 -5.08 -14.93 5.99
CA LYS A 474 -5.80 -14.96 4.72
C LYS A 474 -6.25 -16.39 4.38
N GLY A 475 -7.55 -16.59 4.20
CA GLY A 475 -8.15 -17.75 3.54
C GLY A 475 -8.78 -18.81 4.45
N SER A 476 -8.40 -18.89 5.74
CA SER A 476 -8.96 -19.93 6.63
C SER A 476 -10.37 -19.62 7.12
N ASP A 477 -10.64 -18.34 7.39
CA ASP A 477 -11.88 -17.94 8.06
C ASP A 477 -13.06 -18.01 7.06
N GLU A 478 -12.80 -17.60 5.81
CA GLU A 478 -13.77 -17.69 4.71
C GLU A 478 -14.19 -19.14 4.43
N GLN A 479 -13.24 -20.08 4.45
CA GLN A 479 -13.53 -21.49 4.24
C GLN A 479 -14.48 -22.02 5.32
N PHE A 480 -14.24 -21.71 6.60
CA PHE A 480 -15.14 -22.11 7.69
C PHE A 480 -16.57 -21.61 7.46
N TRP A 481 -16.75 -20.33 7.13
CA TRP A 481 -18.08 -19.77 6.89
C TRP A 481 -18.79 -20.39 5.68
N LEU A 482 -18.06 -20.72 4.61
CA LEU A 482 -18.61 -21.40 3.43
C LEU A 482 -19.05 -22.85 3.72
N GLU A 483 -18.31 -23.57 4.57
CA GLU A 483 -18.68 -24.91 5.01
C GLU A 483 -19.91 -24.87 5.93
N SER A 484 -19.96 -23.94 6.89
CA SER A 484 -21.12 -23.69 7.75
C SER A 484 -22.36 -23.26 6.99
N PHE A 485 -22.22 -22.47 5.93
CA PHE A 485 -23.36 -22.12 5.07
C PHE A 485 -24.04 -23.36 4.47
N ASN A 486 -23.28 -24.44 4.24
CA ASN A 486 -23.76 -25.68 3.63
C ASN A 486 -24.03 -26.81 4.64
N ASN A 487 -23.96 -26.54 5.95
CA ASN A 487 -24.09 -27.55 7.01
C ASN A 487 -23.13 -28.74 6.83
N LYS A 488 -21.90 -28.48 6.39
CA LYS A 488 -20.85 -29.48 6.17
C LYS A 488 -19.99 -29.64 7.42
N SER A 489 -19.12 -30.65 7.44
CA SER A 489 -18.18 -30.84 8.55
C SER A 489 -16.92 -30.01 8.34
N TYR A 490 -16.34 -29.49 9.43
CA TYR A 490 -15.10 -28.72 9.41
C TYR A 490 -14.09 -29.33 10.39
N ILE A 491 -12.88 -29.62 9.90
CA ILE A 491 -11.78 -30.19 10.71
C ILE A 491 -10.74 -29.11 10.97
N ILE A 492 -10.42 -28.92 12.24
CA ILE A 492 -9.39 -27.99 12.71
C ILE A 492 -8.18 -28.80 13.16
N ASN A 493 -7.09 -28.69 12.40
CA ASN A 493 -5.80 -29.26 12.77
C ASN A 493 -4.86 -28.16 13.28
N ARG A 494 -4.39 -28.27 14.53
CA ARG A 494 -3.41 -27.35 15.12
C ARG A 494 -2.21 -28.13 15.63
N VAL A 495 -1.00 -27.62 15.38
CA VAL A 495 0.26 -28.29 15.80
C VAL A 495 0.32 -28.52 17.31
N THR A 496 -0.35 -27.68 18.10
CA THR A 496 -0.28 -27.65 19.57
C THR A 496 -1.54 -28.16 20.28
N LYS A 497 -2.57 -28.63 19.55
CA LYS A 497 -3.82 -29.13 20.13
C LYS A 497 -4.33 -30.33 19.34
N ASP A 498 -5.07 -31.21 20.02
CA ASP A 498 -5.74 -32.32 19.33
C ASP A 498 -6.69 -31.81 18.23
N PRO A 499 -6.80 -32.54 17.10
CA PRO A 499 -7.73 -32.20 16.05
C PRO A 499 -9.17 -32.09 16.57
N VAL A 500 -9.86 -31.02 16.19
CA VAL A 500 -11.28 -30.83 16.49
C VAL A 500 -12.07 -31.01 15.21
N LEU A 501 -12.87 -32.08 15.15
CA LEU A 501 -13.87 -32.27 14.11
C LEU A 501 -15.19 -31.69 14.61
N ILE A 502 -15.75 -30.79 13.81
CA ILE A 502 -17.08 -30.25 14.04
C ILE A 502 -17.96 -30.72 12.89
N ASP A 503 -18.93 -31.58 13.19
CA ASP A 503 -19.86 -32.11 12.20
C ASP A 503 -21.09 -31.21 12.03
N ASN A 504 -21.57 -31.08 10.79
CA ASN A 504 -22.78 -30.33 10.43
C ASN A 504 -22.76 -28.88 10.96
N THR A 505 -21.81 -28.08 10.48
CA THR A 505 -21.54 -26.72 10.97
C THR A 505 -22.50 -25.64 10.52
#